data_AF-A0A954TP42-F1
#
_entry.id   AF-A0A954TP42-F1
#
_cell.length_a   1.000
_cell.length_b   1.000
_cell.length_c   1.000
_cell.angle_alpha   90.00
_cell.angle_beta   90.00
_cell.angle_gamma   90.00
#
_symmetry.space_group_name_H-M   'P 1'
#
loop_
_entity.id
_entity.type
_entity.pdbx_description
1 polymer ?
#
loop_
_entity_poly.entity_id
_entity_poly.type
_entity_poly.pdbx_seq_one_letter_code
_entity_poly.pdbx_strand_id
1 'polypeptide(L)'
;MYRLIGLALLAIALLATNASAQEPGWWGVVIAPESVRPQIANTPIIHRPYRPLHFYGNTVRRRYYRGTIVPTPRDIVLGSGALIRGR
;
A
#
# COMPACT_ATOMS: atom_id res chain seq x y z
N MET A 1 7.04 -44.01 1.10
CA MET A 1 6.25 -42.93 0.44
C MET A 1 5.92 -41.78 1.38
N TYR A 2 5.29 -42.00 2.53
CA TYR A 2 4.87 -40.91 3.45
C TYR A 2 6.00 -40.00 3.96
N ARG A 3 7.22 -40.53 4.17
CA ARG A 3 8.39 -39.73 4.60
C ARG A 3 8.85 -38.71 3.56
N LEU A 4 8.81 -39.05 2.27
CA LEU A 4 9.18 -38.15 1.18
C LEU A 4 8.10 -37.07 0.96
N ILE A 5 6.83 -37.44 1.12
CA ILE A 5 5.71 -36.49 1.06
C ILE A 5 5.80 -35.48 2.21
N GLY A 6 6.14 -35.93 3.42
CA GLY A 6 6.33 -35.03 4.57
C GLY A 6 7.46 -34.01 4.37
N LEU A 7 8.59 -34.45 3.82
CA LEU A 7 9.72 -33.55 3.50
C LEU A 7 9.37 -32.54 2.40
N ALA A 8 8.64 -32.97 1.37
CA ALA A 8 8.19 -32.07 0.30
C ALA A 8 7.21 -31.00 0.82
N LEU A 9 6.26 -31.37 1.67
CA LEU A 9 5.32 -30.41 2.28
C LEU A 9 6.01 -29.40 3.20
N LEU A 10 7.00 -29.85 3.99
CA LEU A 10 7.79 -28.96 4.85
C LEU A 10 8.62 -27.96 4.02
N ALA A 11 9.23 -28.40 2.92
CA ALA A 11 9.98 -27.53 2.02
C ALA A 11 9.09 -26.46 1.37
N ILE A 12 7.87 -26.81 0.96
CA ILE A 12 6.89 -25.87 0.38
C ILE A 12 6.45 -24.83 1.42
N ALA A 13 6.21 -25.25 2.67
CA ALA A 13 5.84 -24.34 3.75
C ALA A 13 6.97 -23.34 4.09
N LEU A 14 8.23 -23.78 4.04
CA LEU A 14 9.40 -22.92 4.28
C LEU A 14 9.65 -21.91 3.15
N LEU A 15 9.18 -22.19 1.93
CA LEU A 15 9.25 -21.30 0.77
C LEU A 15 8.03 -20.37 0.65
N ALA A 16 7.04 -20.48 1.55
CA ALA A 16 5.88 -19.61 1.55
C ALA A 16 6.27 -18.20 2.03
N THR A 17 6.56 -17.32 1.08
CA THR A 17 6.77 -15.89 1.37
C THR A 17 5.44 -15.19 1.58
N ASN A 18 5.37 -14.30 2.57
CA ASN A 18 4.25 -13.37 2.71
C ASN A 18 4.20 -12.44 1.50
N ALA A 19 3.29 -12.69 0.56
CA ALA A 19 3.00 -11.76 -0.52
C ALA A 19 2.15 -10.60 0.05
N SER A 20 2.80 -9.51 0.49
CA SER A 20 2.08 -8.26 0.66
C SER A 20 1.80 -7.72 -0.74
N ALA A 21 0.53 -7.53 -1.11
CA ALA A 21 0.25 -6.76 -2.31
C ALA A 21 0.89 -5.38 -2.12
N GLN A 22 1.73 -4.97 -3.08
CA GLN A 22 2.58 -3.79 -2.92
C GLN A 22 1.70 -2.53 -2.97
N GLU A 23 1.25 -2.11 -1.79
CA GLU A 23 0.48 -0.90 -1.62
C GLU A 23 1.23 0.29 -2.25
N PRO A 24 0.49 1.26 -2.84
CA PRO A 24 1.12 2.40 -3.47
C PRO A 24 1.81 3.24 -2.39
N GLY A 25 2.97 3.80 -2.71
CA GLY A 25 3.72 4.63 -1.79
C GLY A 25 2.97 5.89 -1.34
N TRP A 26 3.59 6.66 -0.45
CA TRP A 26 3.04 7.92 0.02
C TRP A 26 3.52 9.10 -0.83
N TRP A 27 2.59 9.96 -1.22
CA TRP A 27 2.87 11.26 -1.81
C TRP A 27 2.60 12.36 -0.78
N GLY A 28 3.64 13.12 -0.45
CA GLY A 28 3.62 14.13 0.62
C GLY A 28 2.74 15.34 0.35
N VAL A 29 2.24 15.50 -0.88
CA VAL A 29 1.48 16.68 -1.27
C VAL A 29 -0.01 16.47 -1.02
N VAL A 30 -0.56 17.23 -0.07
CA VAL A 30 -1.99 17.16 0.31
C VAL A 30 -2.86 17.71 -0.82
N ILE A 31 -2.58 18.94 -1.25
CA ILE A 31 -3.28 19.63 -2.34
C ILE A 31 -2.43 19.51 -3.61
N ALA A 32 -2.93 18.78 -4.60
CA ALA A 32 -2.21 18.59 -5.85
C ALA A 32 -1.97 19.93 -6.60
N PRO A 33 -0.72 20.23 -6.99
CA PRO A 33 -0.39 21.34 -7.87
C PRO A 33 -1.14 21.20 -9.20
N GLU A 34 -1.47 22.33 -9.81
CA GLU A 34 -2.28 22.34 -11.03
C GLU A 34 -1.63 21.54 -12.16
N SER A 35 -0.32 21.63 -12.32
CA SER A 35 0.46 20.91 -13.34
C SER A 35 0.29 19.39 -13.30
N VAL A 36 0.03 18.80 -12.13
CA VAL A 36 -0.09 17.35 -11.96
C VAL A 36 -1.54 16.87 -11.85
N ARG A 37 -2.53 17.77 -11.77
CA ARG A 37 -3.95 17.41 -11.71
C ARG A 37 -4.42 16.58 -12.91
N PRO A 38 -4.03 16.88 -14.17
CA PRO A 38 -4.43 16.07 -15.32
C PRO A 38 -3.95 14.63 -15.21
N GLN A 39 -2.70 14.42 -14.80
CA GLN A 39 -2.14 13.09 -14.59
C GLN A 39 -2.90 12.33 -13.49
N ILE A 40 -3.19 12.98 -12.36
CA ILE A 40 -3.94 12.38 -11.26
C ILE A 40 -5.35 12.00 -11.72
N ALA A 41 -6.03 12.88 -12.47
CA ALA A 41 -7.37 12.63 -12.99
C ALA A 41 -7.40 11.39 -13.90
N ASN A 42 -6.40 11.24 -14.77
CA ASN A 42 -6.27 10.11 -15.70
C ASN A 42 -5.74 8.82 -15.04
N THR A 43 -5.27 8.87 -13.81
CA THR A 43 -4.80 7.69 -13.07
C THR A 43 -5.96 7.03 -12.32
N PRO A 44 -6.25 5.73 -12.46
CA PRO A 44 -7.27 5.05 -11.64
C PRO A 44 -6.99 5.18 -10.14
N ILE A 45 -8.02 5.40 -9.31
CA ILE A 45 -7.86 5.73 -7.88
C ILE A 45 -7.01 4.73 -7.10
N ILE A 46 -7.11 3.45 -7.45
CA ILE A 46 -6.38 2.31 -6.87
C ILE A 46 -4.88 2.32 -7.17
N HIS A 47 -4.43 3.02 -8.21
CA HIS A 47 -3.01 3.13 -8.56
C HIS A 47 -2.41 4.47 -8.13
N ARG A 48 -3.22 5.37 -7.56
CA ARG A 48 -2.72 6.65 -7.02
C ARG A 48 -1.99 6.40 -5.69
N PRO A 49 -0.94 7.18 -5.39
CA PRO A 49 -0.26 7.12 -4.09
C PRO A 49 -1.19 7.49 -2.94
N TYR A 50 -0.88 6.99 -1.75
CA TYR A 50 -1.48 7.48 -0.52
C TYR A 50 -1.16 8.95 -0.30
N ARG A 51 -2.06 9.66 0.37
CA ARG A 51 -1.83 11.05 0.75
C ARG A 51 -2.09 11.27 2.23
N PRO A 52 -1.28 12.10 2.89
CA PRO A 52 -1.57 12.55 4.25
C PRO A 52 -2.99 13.11 4.32
N LEU A 53 -3.73 12.72 5.37
CA LEU A 53 -5.10 13.19 5.67
C LEU A 53 -6.18 12.80 4.64
N HIS A 54 -5.86 12.02 3.61
CA HIS A 54 -6.82 11.61 2.58
C HIS A 54 -7.49 10.27 2.94
N PHE A 55 -8.27 10.25 4.03
CA PHE A 55 -8.81 9.02 4.63
C PHE A 55 -9.58 8.14 3.63
N TYR A 56 -10.61 8.68 2.99
CA TYR A 56 -11.47 7.91 2.07
C TYR A 56 -10.70 7.26 0.91
N GLY A 57 -9.93 8.05 0.16
CA GLY A 57 -9.18 7.50 -0.98
C GLY A 57 -8.06 6.54 -0.56
N ASN A 58 -7.45 6.74 0.62
CA ASN A 58 -6.49 5.79 1.16
C ASN A 58 -7.19 4.46 1.51
N THR A 59 -8.38 4.49 2.12
CA THR A 59 -9.17 3.30 2.41
C THR A 59 -9.55 2.53 1.14
N VAL A 60 -9.97 3.21 0.08
CA VAL A 60 -10.28 2.56 -1.22
C VAL A 60 -9.06 1.82 -1.77
N ARG A 61 -7.89 2.47 -1.75
CA ARG A 61 -6.62 1.86 -2.19
C ARG A 61 -6.26 0.65 -1.34
N ARG A 62 -6.30 0.77 -0.01
CA ARG A 62 -6.00 -0.36 0.90
C ARG A 62 -6.92 -1.54 0.68
N ARG A 63 -8.21 -1.28 0.49
CA ARG A 63 -9.19 -2.32 0.19
C ARG A 63 -8.81 -3.09 -1.08
N TYR A 64 -8.35 -2.38 -2.12
CA TYR A 64 -7.90 -2.99 -3.36
C TYR A 64 -6.68 -3.91 -3.15
N TYR A 65 -5.67 -3.43 -2.40
CA TYR A 65 -4.48 -4.23 -2.08
C TYR A 65 -4.67 -5.20 -0.91
N ARG A 66 -5.90 -5.42 -0.44
CA ARG A 66 -6.21 -6.29 0.72
C ARG A 66 -5.40 -5.92 1.98
N GLY A 67 -5.06 -4.65 2.14
CA GLY A 67 -4.41 -4.09 3.32
C GLY A 67 -5.38 -3.71 4.44
N THR A 68 -4.86 -3.15 5.53
CA THR A 68 -5.66 -2.73 6.68
C THR A 68 -6.45 -1.46 6.37
N ILE A 69 -7.75 -1.60 6.08
CA ILE A 69 -8.62 -0.50 5.63
C ILE A 69 -8.79 0.62 6.67
N VAL A 70 -8.67 0.30 7.96
CA VAL A 70 -8.71 1.26 9.07
C VAL A 70 -7.30 1.86 9.24
N PRO A 71 -7.17 3.20 9.30
CA PRO A 71 -5.88 3.83 9.58
C PRO A 71 -5.30 3.34 10.91
N THR A 72 -4.02 3.02 10.90
CA THR A 72 -3.23 2.62 12.06
C THR A 72 -2.27 3.75 12.45
N PRO A 73 -1.71 3.75 13.67
CA PRO A 73 -0.67 4.72 14.04
C PRO A 73 0.52 4.78 13.06
N ARG A 74 0.87 3.65 12.44
CA ARG A 74 1.90 3.57 11.38
C ARG A 74 1.61 4.53 10.22
N ASP A 75 0.34 4.66 9.85
CA ASP A 75 -0.07 5.49 8.71
C ASP A 75 0.04 6.98 9.02
N ILE A 76 -0.16 7.37 10.27
CA ILE A 76 0.08 8.72 10.75
C ILE A 76 1.58 9.02 10.65
N VAL A 77 2.44 8.11 11.10
CA VAL A 77 3.90 8.28 11.04
C VAL A 77 4.39 8.37 9.60
N LEU A 78 3.97 7.45 8.72
CA LEU A 78 4.40 7.41 7.33
C LEU A 78 3.86 8.60 6.53
N GLY A 79 2.59 8.96 6.74
CA GLY A 79 1.95 10.11 6.14
C GLY A 79 2.62 11.41 6.55
N SER A 80 2.84 11.63 7.86
CA SER A 80 3.55 12.81 8.36
C SER A 80 4.98 12.88 7.84
N GLY A 81 5.70 11.76 7.83
CA GLY A 81 7.05 11.69 7.26
C GLY A 81 7.08 12.03 5.78
N ALA A 82 6.10 11.56 5.00
CA ALA A 82 5.97 11.90 3.58
C ALA A 82 5.62 13.38 3.39
N LEU A 83 4.73 13.93 4.23
CA LEU A 83 4.38 15.35 4.21
C LEU A 83 5.59 16.25 4.46
N ILE A 84 6.45 15.90 5.42
CA ILE A 84 7.67 16.65 5.74
C ILE A 84 8.66 16.59 4.58
N ARG A 85 8.86 15.41 3.96
CA ARG A 85 9.78 15.24 2.82
C ARG A 85 9.28 15.85 1.51
N GLY A 86 7.98 16.05 1.37
CA GLY A 86 7.34 16.59 0.17
C GLY A 86 7.15 18.10 0.17
N ARG A 87 7.60 18.80 1.22
CA ARG A 87 7.77 20.25 1.27
C ARG A 87 9.18 20.61 0.82
#